data_AF-A0A6A6J1H5-F1
#
_entry.id   AF-A0A6A6J1H5-F1
#
_cell.length_a   1.000
_cell.length_b   1.000
_cell.length_c   1.000
_cell.angle_alpha   90.00
_cell.angle_beta   90.00
_cell.angle_gamma   90.00
#
_symmetry.space_group_name_H-M   'P 1'
#
loop_
_entity.id
_entity.type
_entity.pdbx_description
1 polymer ?
#
loop_
_entity_poly.entity_id
_entity_poly.type
_entity_poly.pdbx_seq_one_letter_code
_entity_poly.pdbx_strand_id
1 'polypeptide(L)'
;MKEVEEARLKAEEADKKAKAEFERRVQEEIAKRIAQEAKPTVALTQPPIKFKDAVGRRFSFPFHLCKAWQGMEGLIKQAFLNVDIIGDYVMEGRYDLLNSEGIIILPSYWETVIQP
;
A
#
# COMPACT_ATOMS: atom_id res chain seq x y z
N MET A 1 3.44 -42.63 -46.07
CA MET A 1 4.25 -41.48 -45.61
C MET A 1 3.43 -40.18 -45.50
N LYS A 2 2.52 -39.84 -46.42
CA LYS A 2 1.74 -38.58 -46.37
C LYS A 2 0.81 -38.42 -45.14
N GLU A 3 0.15 -39.49 -44.69
CA GLU A 3 -0.77 -39.42 -43.52
C GLU A 3 -0.07 -39.16 -42.18
N VAL A 4 1.19 -39.59 -42.02
CA VAL A 4 1.96 -39.38 -40.78
C VAL A 4 2.42 -37.91 -40.66
N GLU A 5 2.70 -37.26 -41.80
CA GLU A 5 3.04 -35.84 -41.88
C GLU A 5 1.83 -34.96 -41.55
N GLU A 6 0.65 -35.28 -42.08
CA GLU A 6 -0.61 -34.59 -41.76
C GLU A 6 -1.00 -34.74 -40.28
N ALA A 7 -0.76 -35.91 -39.68
CA ALA A 7 -0.98 -36.12 -38.25
C ALA A 7 -0.03 -35.30 -37.38
N ARG A 8 1.25 -35.15 -37.76
CA ARG A 8 2.22 -34.28 -37.08
C ARG A 8 1.87 -32.79 -37.21
N LEU A 9 1.44 -32.35 -38.39
CA LEU A 9 0.99 -30.97 -38.62
C LEU A 9 -0.23 -30.64 -37.75
N LYS A 10 -1.21 -31.54 -37.66
CA LYS A 10 -2.38 -31.37 -36.78
C LYS A 10 -2.02 -31.35 -35.30
N ALA A 11 -1.06 -32.16 -34.86
CA ALA A 11 -0.60 -32.15 -33.47
C ALA A 11 0.16 -30.87 -33.10
N GLU A 12 1.01 -30.37 -34.01
CA GLU A 12 1.74 -29.10 -33.81
C GLU A 12 0.78 -27.90 -33.83
N GLU A 13 -0.24 -27.92 -34.67
CA GLU A 13 -1.27 -26.87 -34.73
C GLU A 13 -2.16 -26.88 -33.47
N ALA A 14 -2.48 -28.05 -32.93
CA ALA A 14 -3.19 -28.18 -31.66
C ALA A 14 -2.36 -27.66 -30.48
N ASP A 15 -1.05 -27.94 -30.44
CA ASP A 15 -0.13 -27.46 -29.39
C ASP A 15 0.04 -25.92 -29.46
N LYS A 16 0.23 -25.36 -30.67
CA LYS A 16 0.27 -23.91 -30.88
C LYS A 16 -1.04 -23.23 -30.45
N LYS A 17 -2.18 -23.83 -30.75
CA LYS A 17 -3.50 -23.30 -30.36
C LYS A 17 -3.69 -23.35 -28.85
N ALA A 18 -3.28 -24.44 -28.20
CA ALA A 18 -3.34 -24.58 -26.75
C ALA A 18 -2.43 -23.58 -26.04
N LYS A 19 -1.22 -23.37 -26.56
CA LYS A 19 -0.25 -22.40 -26.01
C LYS A 19 -0.72 -20.96 -26.19
N ALA A 20 -1.26 -20.60 -27.36
CA ALA A 20 -1.83 -19.29 -27.60
C ALA A 20 -3.06 -19.01 -26.72
N GLU A 21 -3.90 -20.02 -26.47
CA GLU A 21 -5.04 -19.88 -25.56
C GLU A 21 -4.58 -19.69 -24.11
N PHE A 22 -3.55 -20.43 -23.67
CA PHE A 22 -2.97 -20.29 -22.34
C PHE A 22 -2.32 -18.91 -22.15
N GLU A 23 -1.50 -18.46 -23.09
CA GLU A 23 -0.87 -17.13 -23.05
C GLU A 23 -1.93 -16.01 -23.02
N ARG A 24 -3.03 -16.16 -23.79
CA ARG A 24 -4.13 -15.19 -23.78
C ARG A 24 -4.85 -15.15 -22.42
N ARG A 25 -5.09 -16.31 -21.80
CA ARG A 25 -5.68 -16.38 -20.44
C ARG A 25 -4.75 -15.76 -19.39
N VAL A 26 -3.45 -16.03 -19.46
CA VAL A 26 -2.45 -15.43 -18.56
C VAL A 26 -2.36 -13.92 -18.75
N GLN A 27 -2.35 -13.43 -19.99
CA GLN A 27 -2.37 -11.99 -20.26
C GLN A 27 -3.65 -11.31 -19.77
N GLU A 28 -4.81 -11.95 -19.95
CA GLU A 28 -6.08 -11.43 -19.45
C GLU A 28 -6.12 -11.39 -17.92
N GLU A 29 -5.54 -12.38 -17.25
CA GLU A 29 -5.46 -12.42 -15.79
C GLU A 29 -4.46 -11.41 -15.22
N ILE A 30 -3.30 -11.23 -15.87
CA ILE A 30 -2.34 -10.17 -15.54
C ILE A 30 -2.98 -8.79 -15.76
N ALA A 31 -3.67 -8.57 -16.89
CA ALA A 31 -4.37 -7.31 -17.17
C ALA A 31 -5.50 -7.04 -16.17
N LYS A 32 -6.26 -8.07 -15.75
CA LYS A 32 -7.28 -7.94 -14.70
C LYS A 32 -6.65 -7.62 -13.34
N ARG A 33 -5.52 -8.22 -12.98
CA ARG A 33 -4.79 -7.90 -11.73
C ARG A 33 -4.24 -6.47 -11.76
N ILE A 34 -3.60 -6.08 -12.86
CA ILE A 34 -3.10 -4.71 -13.05
C ILE A 34 -4.27 -3.72 -13.03
N ALA A 35 -5.42 -4.00 -13.65
CA ALA A 35 -6.58 -3.11 -13.60
C ALA A 35 -7.27 -3.08 -12.21
N GLN A 36 -7.21 -4.17 -11.44
CA GLN A 36 -7.68 -4.20 -10.05
C GLN A 36 -6.75 -3.43 -9.10
N GLU A 37 -5.43 -3.52 -9.29
CA GLU A 37 -4.42 -2.78 -8.55
C GLU A 37 -4.34 -1.30 -9.00
N ALA A 38 -4.61 -1.03 -10.27
CA ALA A 38 -4.71 0.29 -10.88
C ALA A 38 -6.14 0.84 -10.84
N LYS A 39 -6.95 0.50 -9.82
CA LYS A 39 -8.05 1.38 -9.42
C LYS A 39 -7.43 2.75 -9.13
N PRO A 40 -7.60 3.74 -10.02
CA PRO A 40 -6.96 5.01 -9.82
C PRO A 40 -7.76 5.75 -8.73
N THR A 41 -7.06 6.53 -7.91
CA THR A 41 -7.63 7.77 -7.32
C THR A 41 -8.81 7.64 -6.35
N VAL A 42 -8.63 6.91 -5.24
CA VAL A 42 -9.24 7.33 -3.96
C VAL A 42 -8.16 7.74 -2.94
N ALA A 43 -6.93 7.24 -3.10
CA ALA A 43 -5.80 7.60 -2.25
C ALA A 43 -5.25 9.03 -2.46
N LEU A 44 -5.59 9.68 -3.60
CA LEU A 44 -5.16 11.05 -3.92
C LEU A 44 -6.21 12.13 -3.63
N THR A 45 -7.46 11.75 -3.33
CA THR A 45 -8.55 12.71 -3.06
C THR A 45 -8.72 13.03 -1.58
N GLN A 46 -8.09 12.25 -0.69
CA GLN A 46 -8.13 12.48 0.74
C GLN A 46 -7.08 13.53 1.13
N PRO A 47 -7.46 14.61 1.83
CA PRO A 47 -6.49 15.59 2.28
C PRO A 47 -5.40 14.93 3.13
N PRO A 48 -4.16 15.44 3.06
CA PRO A 48 -3.08 14.91 3.86
C PRO A 48 -3.25 15.31 5.32
N ILE A 49 -2.81 14.44 6.23
CA ILE A 49 -2.78 14.70 7.66
C ILE A 49 -1.57 15.56 7.99
N LYS A 50 -1.82 16.65 8.71
CA LYS A 50 -0.78 17.53 9.24
C LYS A 50 -0.36 17.02 10.61
N PHE A 51 0.90 16.65 10.76
CA PHE A 51 1.47 16.20 12.02
C PHE A 51 2.50 17.20 12.50
N LYS A 52 2.40 17.59 13.78
CA LYS A 52 3.41 18.41 14.47
C LYS A 52 4.02 17.56 15.56
N ASP A 53 5.35 17.49 15.58
CA ASP A 53 6.07 16.73 16.59
C ASP A 53 6.45 17.57 17.82
N ALA A 54 7.03 16.92 18.84
CA ALA A 54 7.44 17.57 20.08
C ALA A 54 8.57 18.61 19.91
N VAL A 55 9.34 18.52 18.82
CA VAL A 55 10.45 19.43 18.50
C VAL A 55 9.96 20.61 17.62
N GLY A 56 8.68 20.60 17.24
CA GLY A 56 8.04 21.65 16.45
C GLY A 56 8.17 21.48 14.94
N ARG A 57 8.71 20.36 14.44
CA ARG A 57 8.74 20.02 13.02
C ARG A 57 7.32 19.71 12.54
N ARG A 58 7.03 20.06 11.29
CA ARG A 58 5.73 19.85 10.66
C ARG A 58 5.87 18.87 9.51
N PHE A 59 5.07 17.84 9.53
CA PHE A 59 4.99 16.81 8.50
C PHE A 59 3.61 16.84 7.84
N SER A 60 3.57 16.44 6.58
CA SER A 60 2.35 16.25 5.83
C SER A 60 2.35 14.83 5.30
N PHE A 61 1.51 13.97 5.85
CA PHE A 61 1.45 12.58 5.48
C PHE A 61 0.21 12.28 4.64
N PRO A 62 0.32 11.47 3.57
CA PRO A 62 -0.85 10.98 2.85
C PRO A 62 -1.79 10.21 3.79
N PHE A 63 -3.10 10.50 3.73
CA PHE A 63 -4.08 9.90 4.64
C PHE A 63 -4.05 8.36 4.61
N HIS A 64 -3.87 7.76 3.44
CA HIS A 64 -3.83 6.31 3.30
C HIS A 64 -2.69 5.63 4.10
N LEU A 65 -1.60 6.34 4.40
CA LEU A 65 -0.51 5.83 5.24
C LEU A 65 -0.78 5.99 6.73
N CYS A 66 -1.58 6.98 7.10
CA CYS A 66 -1.90 7.29 8.50
C CYS A 66 -3.29 6.78 8.93
N LYS A 67 -4.07 6.18 8.03
CA LYS A 67 -5.44 5.72 8.32
C LYS A 67 -5.49 4.74 9.49
N ALA A 68 -4.47 3.90 9.65
CA ALA A 68 -4.33 2.96 10.74
C ALA A 68 -3.23 3.39 11.72
N TRP A 69 -3.39 3.08 13.01
CA TRP A 69 -2.41 3.42 14.04
C TRP A 69 -1.01 2.91 13.69
N GLN A 70 -0.91 1.66 13.24
CA GLN A 70 0.36 1.04 12.89
C GLN A 70 1.13 1.81 11.79
N GLY A 71 0.40 2.37 10.82
CA GLY A 71 0.99 3.20 9.77
C GLY A 71 1.47 4.54 10.31
N MET A 72 0.66 5.18 11.17
CA MET A 72 1.04 6.42 11.84
C MET A 72 2.24 6.23 12.80
N GLU A 73 2.24 5.17 13.60
CA GLU A 73 3.32 4.81 14.52
C GLU A 73 4.64 4.60 13.78
N GLY A 74 4.62 3.91 12.62
CA GLY A 74 5.80 3.75 11.78
C GLY A 74 6.36 5.08 11.29
N LEU A 75 5.50 6.00 10.86
CA LEU A 75 5.89 7.34 10.43
C LEU A 75 6.46 8.18 11.59
N ILE A 76 5.87 8.08 12.78
CA ILE A 76 6.37 8.72 14.00
C ILE A 76 7.77 8.19 14.31
N LYS A 77 7.94 6.87 14.44
CA LYS A 77 9.25 6.25 14.72
C LYS A 77 10.30 6.69 13.71
N GLN A 78 9.97 6.68 12.42
CA GLN A 78 10.87 7.14 11.37
C GLN A 78 11.28 8.61 11.53
N ALA A 79 10.36 9.49 11.94
CA ALA A 79 10.66 10.90 12.16
C ALA A 79 11.62 11.14 13.34
N PHE A 80 11.68 10.22 14.30
CA PHE A 80 12.48 10.33 15.52
C PHE A 80 13.76 9.48 15.54
N LEU A 81 14.06 8.71 14.48
CA LEU A 81 15.26 7.87 14.38
C LEU A 81 16.58 8.62 14.67
N ASN A 82 16.69 9.87 14.22
CA ASN A 82 17.91 10.67 14.34
C ASN A 82 17.72 11.89 15.26
N VAL A 83 16.79 11.81 16.21
CA VAL A 83 16.55 12.91 17.16
C VAL A 83 17.13 12.54 18.51
N ASP A 84 18.23 13.20 18.86
CA ASP A 84 18.92 12.99 20.13
C ASP A 84 17.98 13.21 21.33
N ILE A 85 18.24 12.47 22.42
CA ILE A 85 17.55 12.54 23.73
C ILE A 85 16.14 11.94 23.75
N ILE A 86 15.30 12.19 22.73
CA ILE A 86 13.89 11.76 22.75
C ILE A 86 13.60 10.55 21.85
N GLY A 87 14.49 10.24 20.89
CA GLY A 87 14.31 9.14 19.94
C GLY A 87 14.00 7.80 20.62
N ASP A 88 14.79 7.41 21.62
CA ASP A 88 14.63 6.13 22.33
C ASP A 88 13.24 5.99 22.98
N TYR A 89 12.76 7.04 23.64
CA TYR A 89 11.42 7.04 24.25
C TYR A 89 10.32 6.90 23.19
N VAL A 90 10.49 7.53 22.03
CA VAL A 90 9.55 7.39 20.91
C VAL A 90 9.57 5.97 20.34
N MET A 91 10.74 5.35 20.21
CA MET A 91 10.87 3.97 19.74
C MET A 91 10.19 2.97 20.70
N GLU A 92 10.23 3.24 22.00
CA GLU A 92 9.53 2.50 23.04
C GLU A 92 8.03 2.80 23.14
N GLY A 93 7.49 3.72 22.33
CA GLY A 93 6.06 4.09 22.36
C GLY A 93 5.67 5.00 23.53
N ARG A 94 6.64 5.65 24.20
CA ARG A 94 6.40 6.52 25.36
C ARG A 94 6.15 7.96 24.92
N TYR A 95 4.99 8.17 24.29
CA TYR A 95 4.53 9.49 23.89
C TYR A 95 3.01 9.53 23.83
N ASP A 96 2.44 10.71 24.03
CA ASP A 96 1.02 10.97 23.82
C ASP A 96 0.81 11.68 22.48
N LEU A 97 -0.22 11.28 21.74
CA LEU A 97 -0.69 12.05 20.59
C LEU A 97 -1.77 13.02 21.05
N LEU A 98 -1.71 14.24 20.53
CA LEU A 98 -2.70 15.28 20.79
C LEU A 98 -3.47 15.59 19.51
N ASN A 99 -4.78 15.76 19.60
CA ASN A 99 -5.59 16.31 18.51
C ASN A 99 -5.38 17.85 18.39
N SER A 100 -6.05 18.49 17.44
CA SER A 100 -5.99 19.95 17.26
C SER A 100 -6.48 20.77 18.45
N GLU A 101 -7.25 20.16 19.35
CA GLU A 101 -7.78 20.76 20.58
C GLU A 101 -6.86 20.53 21.79
N GLY A 102 -5.78 19.76 21.65
CA GLY A 102 -4.88 19.38 22.74
C GLY A 102 -5.38 18.20 23.58
N ILE A 103 -6.37 17.45 23.11
CA ILE A 103 -6.88 16.25 23.77
C ILE A 103 -6.02 15.05 23.38
N ILE A 104 -5.69 14.21 24.36
CA ILE A 104 -4.93 12.97 24.16
C ILE A 104 -5.74 11.97 23.34
N ILE A 105 -5.14 11.47 22.26
CA ILE A 105 -5.66 10.39 21.42
C ILE A 105 -4.94 9.10 21.81
N LEU A 106 -5.71 8.10 22.26
CA LEU A 106 -5.18 6.76 22.52
C LEU A 106 -4.97 6.00 21.20
N PRO A 107 -3.91 5.18 21.08
CA PRO A 107 -3.69 4.32 19.92
C PRO A 107 -4.93 3.51 19.50
N SER A 108 -5.65 2.93 20.47
CA SER A 108 -6.85 2.12 20.23
C SER A 108 -8.04 2.90 19.69
N TYR A 109 -8.01 4.23 19.76
CA TYR A 109 -9.07 5.11 19.26
C TYR A 109 -8.66 5.86 18.01
N TRP A 110 -7.43 5.64 17.50
CA TRP A 110 -6.87 6.38 16.39
C TRP A 110 -7.75 6.36 15.14
N GLU A 111 -8.21 5.18 14.70
CA GLU A 111 -9.03 5.05 13.49
C GLU A 111 -10.37 5.78 13.58
N THR A 112 -10.86 6.07 14.79
CA THR A 112 -12.14 6.77 15.01
C THR A 112 -12.00 8.28 14.99
N VAL A 113 -10.82 8.77 15.37
CA VAL A 113 -10.53 10.21 15.48
C VAL A 113 -9.96 10.74 14.17
N ILE A 114 -9.20 9.92 13.46
CA ILE A 114 -8.50 10.34 12.24
C ILE A 114 -9.48 10.45 11.06
N GLN A 115 -9.53 11.62 10.44
CA GLN A 115 -10.36 11.90 9.28
C GLN A 115 -9.51 12.58 8.18
N PRO A 116 -9.89 12.39 6.90
CA PRO A 116 -9.26 13.08 5.78
C PRO A 116 -9.39 14.60 5.91
#